data_AF-A0A4R5VZQ3-F1
#
_entry.id   AF-A0A4R5VZQ3-F1
#
_cell.length_a   1.000
_cell.length_b   1.000
_cell.length_c   1.000
_cell.angle_alpha   90.00
_cell.angle_beta   90.00
_cell.angle_gamma   90.00
#
_symmetry.space_group_name_H-M   'P 1'
#
loop_
_entity.id
_entity.type
_entity.pdbx_description
1 polymer ?
#
loop_
_entity_poly.entity_id
_entity_poly.type
_entity_poly.pdbx_seq_one_letter_code
_entity_poly.pdbx_strand_id
1 'polypeptide(L)'
;MLQNIGQRIRTIRTQKGITLNEFAKRLDVSAGYLSNLETGKTETIPLSLLETLQKELMLLPVESDDEVLSETSLRLNRATKELALLENQNPEAAEYLVSSLEHGINWFLTNKNKN
;
A
#
# COMPACT_ATOMS: atom_id res chain seq x y z
N MET A 1 0.80 -12.34 12.27
CA MET A 1 0.74 -11.48 11.07
C MET A 1 0.74 -9.97 11.34
N LEU A 2 0.60 -9.48 12.59
CA LEU A 2 0.74 -8.04 12.93
C LEU A 2 2.09 -7.66 13.58
N GLN A 3 3.01 -8.63 13.70
CA GLN A 3 4.36 -8.48 14.24
C GLN A 3 5.23 -7.63 13.30
N ASN A 4 4.99 -6.31 13.26
CA ASN A 4 5.89 -5.24 12.76
C ASN A 4 5.17 -3.90 12.45
N ILE A 5 3.89 -3.70 12.82
CA ILE A 5 3.20 -2.45 12.43
C ILE A 5 3.90 -1.19 12.95
N GLY A 6 4.40 -1.21 14.19
CA GLY A 6 5.23 -0.15 14.75
C GLY A 6 6.49 0.13 13.94
N GLN A 7 7.18 -0.91 13.50
CA GLN A 7 8.38 -0.78 12.68
C GLN A 7 8.05 -0.20 11.29
N ARG A 8 6.92 -0.59 10.68
CA ARG A 8 6.46 -0.01 9.40
C ARG A 8 6.15 1.48 9.56
N ILE A 9 5.48 1.86 10.64
CA ILE A 9 5.21 3.26 10.99
C ILE A 9 6.52 4.04 11.09
N ARG A 10 7.51 3.49 11.81
CA ARG A 10 8.85 4.09 11.94
C ARG A 10 9.53 4.27 10.58
N THR A 11 9.56 3.22 9.75
CA THR A 11 10.20 3.26 8.42
C THR A 11 9.63 4.39 7.57
N ILE A 12 8.30 4.52 7.51
CA ILE A 12 7.67 5.57 6.69
C ILE A 12 7.92 6.95 7.27
N ARG A 13 7.83 7.10 8.59
CA ARG A 13 8.17 8.37 9.25
C ARG A 13 9.60 8.80 8.89
N THR A 14 10.56 7.87 8.92
CA THR A 14 11.96 8.16 8.55
C THR A 14 12.14 8.44 7.06
N GLN A 15 11.43 7.73 6.17
CA GLN A 15 11.46 7.99 4.72
C GLN A 15 10.91 9.38 4.36
N LYS A 16 9.91 9.85 5.12
CA LYS A 16 9.35 11.21 4.98
C LYS A 16 10.26 12.29 5.57
N GLY A 17 11.34 11.94 6.26
CA GLY A 17 12.26 12.90 6.88
C GLY A 17 11.66 13.70 8.05
N ILE A 18 10.55 13.23 8.63
CA ILE A 18 9.84 13.95 9.70
C ILE A 18 10.22 13.41 11.09
N THR A 19 10.24 14.31 12.07
CA THR A 19 10.58 13.96 13.46
C THR A 19 9.45 13.20 14.14
N LEU A 20 9.78 12.49 15.23
CA LEU A 20 8.79 11.80 16.06
C LEU A 20 7.71 12.75 16.59
N ASN A 21 8.11 13.94 17.03
CA ASN A 21 7.20 14.93 17.61
C ASN A 21 6.26 15.54 16.57
N GLU A 22 6.77 15.86 15.37
CA GLU A 22 5.93 16.32 14.27
C GLU A 22 4.93 15.25 13.85
N PHE A 23 5.36 13.99 13.81
CA PHE A 23 4.49 12.91 13.42
C PHE A 23 3.43 12.59 14.48
N ALA A 24 3.80 12.59 15.76
CA ALA A 24 2.86 12.46 16.87
C ALA A 24 1.80 13.56 16.85
N LYS A 25 2.19 14.81 16.55
CA LYS A 25 1.27 15.94 16.43
C LYS A 25 0.29 15.77 15.26
N ARG A 26 0.72 15.22 14.12
CA ARG A 26 -0.16 14.92 12.97
C ARG A 26 -1.14 13.79 13.27
N LEU A 27 -0.69 12.80 14.02
CA LEU A 27 -1.49 11.65 14.43
C LEU A 27 -2.40 11.92 15.64
N ASP A 28 -2.35 13.13 16.22
CA ASP A 28 -3.04 13.50 17.45
C ASP A 28 -2.78 12.54 18.63
N VAL A 29 -1.52 12.14 18.79
CA VAL A 29 -1.06 11.26 19.88
C VAL A 29 0.13 11.86 20.61
N SER A 30 0.43 11.34 21.80
CA SER A 30 1.66 11.72 22.51
C SER A 30 2.89 11.11 21.84
N ALA A 31 4.00 11.85 21.82
CA ALA A 31 5.27 11.35 21.31
C ALA A 31 5.76 10.08 22.05
N GLY A 32 5.49 9.99 23.35
CA GLY A 32 5.80 8.79 24.16
C GLY A 32 4.99 7.57 23.72
N TYR A 33 3.70 7.74 23.43
CA TYR A 33 2.86 6.68 22.90
C TYR A 33 3.36 6.23 21.50
N LEU A 34 3.62 7.17 20.60
CA LEU A 34 4.16 6.85 19.28
C LEU A 34 5.53 6.13 19.36
N SER A 35 6.40 6.54 20.28
CA SER A 35 7.68 5.85 20.52
C SER A 35 7.47 4.42 21.00
N ASN A 36 6.53 4.19 21.91
CA ASN A 36 6.24 2.84 22.40
C ASN A 36 5.64 1.96 21.30
N LEU A 37 4.80 2.55 20.45
CA LEU A 37 4.24 1.89 19.28
C LEU A 37 5.35 1.51 18.28
N GLU A 38 6.22 2.44 17.91
CA GLU A 38 7.33 2.21 16.97
C GLU A 38 8.38 1.20 17.48
N THR A 39 8.51 1.04 18.79
CA THR A 39 9.49 0.13 19.42
C THR A 39 8.88 -1.20 19.85
N GLY A 40 7.59 -1.43 19.58
CA GLY A 40 6.88 -2.66 19.96
C GLY A 40 6.59 -2.80 21.45
N LYS A 41 6.80 -1.74 22.24
CA LYS A 41 6.41 -1.70 23.67
C LYS A 41 4.90 -1.55 23.86
N THR A 42 4.18 -1.13 22.81
CA THR A 42 2.72 -1.07 22.77
C THR A 42 2.26 -1.59 21.42
N GLU A 43 1.41 -2.62 21.43
CA GLU A 43 0.82 -3.19 20.22
C GLU A 43 -0.65 -2.79 20.02
N THR A 44 -1.25 -2.19 21.05
CA THR A 44 -2.65 -1.73 21.00
C THR A 44 -2.73 -0.44 20.20
N ILE A 45 -3.43 -0.48 19.07
CA ILE A 45 -3.74 0.69 18.23
C ILE A 45 -5.24 0.96 18.36
N PRO A 46 -5.66 2.11 18.90
CA PRO A 46 -7.07 2.49 18.91
C PRO A 46 -7.55 2.73 17.47
N LEU A 47 -8.83 2.44 17.20
CA LEU A 47 -9.40 2.55 15.86
C LEU A 47 -9.27 3.96 15.26
N SER A 48 -9.44 5.00 16.10
CA SER A 48 -9.27 6.40 15.70
C SER A 48 -7.85 6.73 15.20
N LEU A 49 -6.83 6.07 15.77
CA LEU A 49 -5.46 6.20 15.30
C LEU A 49 -5.25 5.43 14.00
N LEU A 50 -5.92 4.29 13.80
CA LEU A 50 -5.79 3.49 12.59
C LEU A 50 -6.26 4.28 11.34
N GLU A 51 -7.40 4.98 11.43
CA GLU A 51 -7.91 5.84 10.36
C GLU A 51 -6.93 6.97 10.02
N THR A 52 -6.34 7.58 11.05
CA THR A 52 -5.38 8.68 10.89
C THR A 52 -4.06 8.16 10.31
N LEU A 53 -3.59 6.99 10.76
CA LEU A 53 -2.42 6.30 10.21
C LEU A 53 -2.64 5.91 8.74
N GLN A 54 -3.83 5.47 8.35
CA GLN A 54 -4.15 5.16 6.97
C GLN A 54 -4.01 6.41 6.08
N LYS A 55 -4.61 7.53 6.49
CA LYS A 55 -4.51 8.81 5.77
C LYS A 55 -3.08 9.33 5.69
N GLU A 56 -2.37 9.33 6.81
CA GLU A 56 -1.03 9.91 6.92
C GLU A 56 0.06 9.01 6.35
N LEU A 57 -0.10 7.69 6.40
CA LEU A 57 0.96 6.76 6.01
C LEU A 57 0.68 6.04 4.69
N MET A 58 -0.50 6.19 4.09
CA MET A 58 -0.95 5.40 2.92
C MET A 58 -0.62 3.90 3.10
N LEU A 59 -0.60 3.45 4.36
CA LEU A 59 0.12 2.23 4.80
C LEU A 59 -0.59 0.94 4.40
N LEU A 60 -1.83 1.11 4.00
CA LEU A 60 -2.74 0.12 3.53
C LEU A 60 -3.44 0.80 2.35
N PRO A 61 -3.44 0.21 1.15
CA PRO A 61 -4.58 0.38 0.29
C PRO A 61 -5.73 -0.30 1.05
N VAL A 62 -6.34 0.42 1.98
CA VAL A 62 -7.76 0.21 2.19
C VAL A 62 -8.33 0.75 0.91
N GLU A 63 -8.59 -0.18 0.01
CA GLU A 63 -9.62 -0.04 -1.00
C GLU A 63 -10.75 0.75 -0.33
N SER A 64 -10.82 2.04 -0.63
CA SER A 64 -11.77 2.93 0.01
C SER A 64 -13.15 2.36 -0.25
N ASP A 65 -13.88 2.01 0.80
CA ASP A 65 -15.23 1.44 0.72
C ASP A 65 -16.24 2.37 0.00
N ASP A 66 -15.83 3.60 -0.33
CA ASP A 66 -16.62 4.57 -1.11
C ASP A 66 -16.40 4.49 -2.64
N GLU A 67 -15.42 3.73 -3.11
CA GLU A 67 -15.27 3.40 -4.51
C GLU A 67 -15.55 1.90 -4.62
N VAL A 68 -16.78 1.54 -5.00
CA VAL A 68 -17.15 0.16 -5.37
C VAL A 68 -15.98 -0.39 -6.16
N LEU A 69 -15.22 -1.32 -5.56
CA LEU A 69 -14.09 -1.91 -6.25
C LEU A 69 -14.66 -2.46 -7.53
N SER A 70 -14.32 -1.82 -8.64
CA SER A 70 -14.77 -2.31 -9.91
C SER A 70 -14.32 -3.76 -9.98
N GLU A 71 -15.17 -4.66 -10.47
CA GLU A 71 -14.80 -6.07 -10.66
C GLU A 71 -13.44 -6.18 -11.36
N THR A 72 -13.14 -5.21 -12.25
CA THR A 72 -11.85 -5.01 -12.88
C THR A 72 -10.70 -4.82 -11.88
N SER A 73 -10.84 -3.95 -10.88
CA SER A 73 -9.83 -3.69 -9.84
C SER A 73 -9.53 -4.96 -9.02
N LEU A 74 -10.57 -5.69 -8.61
CA LEU A 74 -10.42 -6.96 -7.88
C LEU A 74 -9.68 -8.00 -8.71
N ARG A 75 -10.04 -8.13 -10.00
CA ARG A 75 -9.40 -9.04 -10.94
C ARG A 75 -7.93 -8.69 -11.17
N LEU A 76 -7.61 -7.40 -11.30
CA LEU A 76 -6.22 -6.94 -11.46
C LEU A 76 -5.38 -7.22 -10.21
N ASN A 77 -5.94 -6.98 -9.02
CA ASN A 77 -5.26 -7.28 -7.76
C ASN A 77 -4.96 -8.78 -7.63
N ARG A 78 -5.91 -9.64 -8.02
CA ARG A 78 -5.69 -11.09 -8.06
C ARG A 78 -4.62 -11.48 -9.09
N ALA A 79 -4.72 -10.99 -10.32
CA ALA A 79 -3.79 -11.31 -11.39
C ALA A 79 -2.35 -10.89 -11.04
N THR A 80 -2.18 -9.73 -10.39
CA THR A 80 -0.85 -9.25 -9.96
C THR A 80 -0.22 -10.18 -8.93
N LYS A 81 -1.01 -10.69 -7.97
CA LYS A 81 -0.53 -11.68 -6.99
C LYS A 81 -0.13 -12.99 -7.65
N GLU A 82 -0.94 -13.47 -8.60
CA GLU A 82 -0.65 -14.69 -9.36
C GLU A 82 0.61 -14.54 -10.24
N LEU A 83 0.80 -13.38 -10.87
CA LEU A 83 2.00 -13.06 -11.65
C LEU A 83 3.27 -13.04 -10.80
N ALA A 84 3.23 -12.48 -9.58
CA ALA A 84 4.38 -12.51 -8.68
C ALA A 84 4.78 -13.94 -8.27
N LEU A 85 3.81 -14.85 -8.14
CA LEU A 85 4.09 -16.27 -7.92
C LEU A 85 4.66 -16.92 -9.19
N LEU A 86 4.10 -16.59 -10.36
CA LEU A 86 4.55 -17.11 -11.65
C LEU A 86 5.97 -16.67 -11.98
N GLU A 87 6.36 -15.43 -11.69
CA GLU A 87 7.70 -14.90 -11.94
C GLU A 87 8.78 -15.77 -11.29
N ASN A 88 8.51 -16.30 -10.10
CA ASN A 88 9.43 -17.20 -9.40
C ASN A 88 9.48 -18.62 -9.99
N GLN A 89 8.41 -19.06 -10.67
CA GLN A 89 8.28 -20.42 -11.22
C GLN A 89 8.67 -20.50 -12.70
N ASN A 90 8.33 -19.47 -13.46
CA ASN A 90 8.54 -19.34 -14.89
C ASN A 90 8.63 -17.84 -15.27
N PRO A 91 9.84 -17.25 -15.18
CA PRO A 91 10.06 -15.84 -15.50
C PRO A 91 9.67 -15.48 -16.93
N GLU A 92 9.94 -16.36 -17.90
CA GLU A 92 9.65 -16.11 -19.32
C GLU A 92 8.13 -15.99 -19.56
N ALA A 93 7.33 -16.84 -18.92
CA ALA A 93 5.88 -16.76 -18.99
C ALA A 93 5.33 -15.50 -18.30
N ALA A 94 5.90 -15.11 -17.15
CA ALA A 94 5.50 -13.88 -16.46
C ALA A 94 5.79 -12.64 -17.33
N GLU A 95 6.99 -12.55 -17.89
CA GLU A 95 7.40 -11.46 -18.79
C GLU A 95 6.49 -11.38 -20.02
N TYR A 96 6.20 -12.52 -20.65
CA TYR A 96 5.30 -12.56 -21.80
C TYR A 96 3.91 -11.99 -21.47
N LEU A 97 3.35 -12.33 -20.30
CA LEU A 97 2.02 -11.88 -19.89
C LEU A 97 2.01 -10.38 -19.55
N VAL A 98 3.03 -9.90 -18.83
CA VAL A 98 3.19 -8.47 -18.51
C VAL A 98 3.31 -7.66 -19.80
N SER A 99 4.24 -8.07 -20.67
CA SER A 99 4.45 -7.42 -21.96
C SER A 99 3.18 -7.42 -22.81
N SER A 100 2.44 -8.54 -22.89
CA SER A 100 1.18 -8.61 -23.64
C SER A 100 0.12 -7.63 -23.11
N LEU A 101 0.01 -7.50 -21.79
CA LEU A 101 -0.92 -6.56 -21.16
C LEU A 101 -0.53 -5.10 -21.46
N GLU A 102 0.75 -4.76 -21.33
CA GLU A 102 1.28 -3.42 -21.65
C GLU A 102 1.05 -3.04 -23.11
N HIS A 103 1.34 -3.95 -24.03
CA HIS A 103 1.10 -3.73 -25.46
C HIS A 103 -0.39 -3.51 -25.75
N GLY A 104 -1.27 -4.31 -25.12
CA GLY A 104 -2.71 -4.15 -25.24
C GLY A 104 -3.18 -2.77 -24.74
N ILE A 105 -2.77 -2.39 -23.53
CA ILE A 105 -3.10 -1.08 -22.94
C ILE A 105 -2.63 0.05 -23.86
N ASN A 106 -1.36 0.00 -24.28
CA ASN A 106 -0.78 1.02 -25.15
C ASN A 106 -1.58 1.13 -26.46
N TRP A 107 -1.86 0.02 -27.13
CA TRP A 107 -2.63 0.01 -28.37
C TRP A 107 -4.01 0.67 -28.21
N PHE A 108 -4.77 0.31 -27.17
CA PHE A 108 -6.09 0.87 -26.95
C PHE A 108 -6.08 2.34 -26.54
N LEU A 109 -5.02 2.82 -25.86
CA LEU A 109 -4.88 4.22 -25.48
C LEU A 109 -4.39 5.10 -26.65
N THR A 110 -3.45 4.61 -27.46
CA THR A 110 -2.89 5.37 -28.59
C THR A 110 -3.82 5.38 -29.80
N ASN A 111 -4.58 4.31 -30.02
CA ASN A 111 -5.37 4.15 -31.24
C ASN A 111 -6.85 4.55 -31.07
N LYS A 112 -7.32 4.85 -29.85
CA LYS A 112 -8.66 5.43 -29.63
C LYS A 112 -8.81 6.86 -30.12
N ASN A 113 -7.71 7.62 -30.27
CA ASN A 113 -7.74 9.02 -30.70
C ASN A 113 -7.73 9.22 -32.23
N LYS A 114 -7.97 8.16 -33.02
CA LYS A 114 -7.87 8.20 -34.49
C LYS A 114 -9.20 7.99 -35.24
N ASN A 115 -10.35 7.98 -34.55
CA ASN A 115 -11.67 7.93 -35.17
C ASN A 115 -12.52 9.13 -34.79
#